data_AF-A0A2T0SKB9-F1
#
_entry.id   AF-A0A2T0SKB9-F1
#
_cell.length_a   1.000
_cell.length_b   1.000
_cell.length_c   1.000
_cell.angle_alpha   90.00
_cell.angle_beta   90.00
_cell.angle_gamma   90.00
#
_symmetry.space_group_name_H-M   'P 1'
#
loop_
_entity.id
_entity.type
_entity.pdbx_description
1 polymer ?
#
loop_
_entity_poly.entity_id
_entity_poly.type
_entity_poly.pdbx_seq_one_letter_code
_entity_poly.pdbx_strand_id
1 'polypeptide(L)'
;MTANELYQYPVESESKDLNDLRGCYYNHIPEIDQFWNYLDQDVLDKNDRVVIKTLKFFNFDGRRYWQLATVWYQNQPVMVIQNAGREGDDHARRFITNPELYREMILFIYSLLPLTIQDTTNDLIDPTVDNPALTSFYHNTLTGHFERF
;
A
#
# COMPACT_ATOMS: atom_id res chain seq x y z
N MET A 1 0.08 24.21 14.73
CA MET A 1 0.97 23.06 15.00
C MET A 1 1.52 22.55 13.67
N THR A 2 2.81 22.29 13.58
CA THR A 2 3.52 21.76 12.40
C THR A 2 3.64 20.23 12.49
N ALA A 3 3.98 19.56 11.38
CA ALA A 3 4.23 18.13 11.42
C ALA A 3 5.41 17.76 12.32
N ASN A 4 6.47 18.56 12.35
CA ASN A 4 7.62 18.33 13.25
C ASN A 4 7.22 18.42 14.72
N GLU A 5 6.34 19.36 15.09
CA GLU A 5 5.80 19.43 16.44
C GLU A 5 4.95 18.19 16.78
N LEU A 6 4.19 17.67 15.80
CA LEU A 6 3.43 16.42 15.96
C LEU A 6 4.35 15.19 16.15
N TYR A 7 5.46 15.11 15.42
CA TYR A 7 6.43 14.01 15.58
C TYR A 7 7.14 14.00 16.94
N GLN A 8 7.11 15.13 17.67
CA GLN A 8 7.65 15.25 19.02
C GLN A 8 6.57 15.21 20.11
N TYR A 9 5.29 15.15 19.72
CA TYR A 9 4.18 15.16 20.66
C TYR A 9 4.15 13.85 21.46
N PRO A 10 3.75 13.87 22.76
CA PRO A 10 3.61 12.67 23.55
C PRO A 10 2.71 11.62 22.86
N VAL A 11 3.20 10.38 22.82
CA VAL A 11 2.50 9.25 22.20
C VAL A 11 1.64 8.57 23.24
N GLU A 12 0.36 8.36 22.95
CA GLU A 12 -0.56 7.60 23.80
C GLU A 12 -0.36 6.09 23.64
N SER A 13 -0.08 5.62 22.42
CA SER A 13 0.19 4.21 22.13
C SER A 13 0.97 4.04 20.83
N GLU A 14 1.65 2.90 20.69
CA GLU A 14 2.33 2.48 19.48
C GLU A 14 1.77 1.14 18.99
N SER A 15 1.70 0.99 17.68
CA SER A 15 1.27 -0.23 17.01
C SER A 15 2.20 -0.54 15.84
N LYS A 16 2.43 -1.83 15.60
CA LYS A 16 3.07 -2.34 14.38
C LYS A 16 2.07 -3.04 13.47
N ASP A 17 0.78 -3.05 13.83
CA ASP A 17 -0.24 -3.63 12.97
C ASP A 17 -0.48 -2.72 11.77
N LEU A 18 -0.16 -3.19 10.57
CA LEU A 18 -0.37 -2.43 9.34
C LEU A 18 -1.87 -2.24 9.04
N ASN A 19 -2.78 -3.01 9.66
CA ASN A 19 -4.22 -2.77 9.55
C ASN A 19 -4.63 -1.41 10.11
N ASP A 20 -3.85 -0.79 10.99
CA ASP A 20 -4.12 0.59 11.47
C ASP A 20 -4.00 1.64 10.35
N LEU A 21 -3.43 1.27 9.20
CA LEU A 21 -3.33 2.09 7.99
C LEU A 21 -4.44 1.78 6.97
N ARG A 22 -5.26 0.75 7.26
CA ARG A 22 -6.43 0.34 6.47
C ARG A 22 -7.69 0.97 7.05
N GLY A 23 -8.43 1.69 6.22
CA GLY A 23 -9.76 2.22 6.57
C GLY A 23 -10.88 1.27 6.16
N CYS A 24 -12.13 1.63 6.48
CA CYS A 24 -13.29 0.87 6.02
C CYS A 24 -13.57 1.14 4.53
N TYR A 25 -13.44 2.39 4.11
CA TYR A 25 -13.61 2.89 2.74
C TYR A 25 -12.42 3.71 2.25
N TYR A 26 -11.64 4.31 3.16
CA TYR A 26 -10.51 5.18 2.83
C TYR A 26 -9.21 4.69 3.48
N ASN A 27 -8.35 4.05 2.68
CA ASN A 27 -7.06 3.59 3.15
C ASN A 27 -6.03 4.73 3.17
N HIS A 28 -5.15 4.74 4.17
CA HIS A 28 -4.04 5.70 4.24
C HIS A 28 -2.88 5.33 3.30
N ILE A 29 -2.89 4.10 2.79
CA ILE A 29 -1.97 3.60 1.77
C ILE A 29 -2.78 2.99 0.60
N PRO A 30 -3.40 3.82 -0.25
CA PRO A 30 -4.09 3.36 -1.46
C PRO A 30 -3.18 2.64 -2.45
N GLU A 31 -1.87 2.87 -2.40
CA GLU A 31 -0.88 2.25 -3.28
C GLU A 31 -0.80 0.73 -3.12
N ILE A 32 -1.37 0.16 -2.06
CA ILE A 32 -1.46 -1.29 -1.83
C ILE A 32 -2.90 -1.79 -1.75
N ASP A 33 -3.90 -1.02 -2.20
CA ASP A 33 -5.31 -1.31 -1.92
C ASP A 33 -5.78 -2.70 -2.35
N GLN A 34 -5.34 -3.13 -3.53
CA GLN A 34 -5.65 -4.45 -4.06
C GLN A 34 -5.02 -5.60 -3.26
N PHE A 35 -4.10 -5.30 -2.33
CA PHE A 35 -3.35 -6.27 -1.57
C PHE A 35 -3.71 -6.37 -0.09
N TRP A 36 -4.57 -5.50 0.45
CA TRP A 36 -4.97 -5.54 1.87
C TRP A 36 -5.53 -6.89 2.31
N ASN A 37 -6.18 -7.62 1.40
CA ASN A 37 -6.73 -8.95 1.71
C ASN A 37 -5.68 -10.07 1.73
N TYR A 38 -4.45 -9.81 1.27
CA TYR A 38 -3.32 -10.75 1.33
C TYR A 38 -2.35 -10.44 2.48
N LEU A 39 -2.59 -9.37 3.24
CA LEU A 39 -1.89 -9.07 4.49
C LEU A 39 -2.60 -9.81 5.63
N ASP A 40 -2.43 -11.13 5.67
CA ASP A 40 -2.89 -11.94 6.80
C ASP A 40 -2.00 -11.76 8.03
N GLN A 41 -2.38 -12.38 9.16
CA GLN A 41 -1.65 -12.22 10.42
C GLN A 41 -0.17 -12.65 10.31
N ASP A 42 0.12 -13.72 9.55
CA ASP A 42 1.49 -14.21 9.37
C ASP A 42 2.36 -13.20 8.60
N VAL A 43 1.76 -12.44 7.69
CA VAL A 43 2.43 -11.37 6.96
C VAL A 43 2.60 -10.13 7.85
N LEU A 44 1.57 -9.77 8.61
CA LEU A 44 1.60 -8.63 9.52
C LEU A 44 2.65 -8.81 10.63
N ASP A 45 2.81 -10.03 11.16
CA ASP A 45 3.78 -10.37 12.19
C ASP A 45 5.24 -10.20 11.73
N LYS A 46 5.48 -10.16 10.40
CA LYS A 46 6.81 -9.88 9.83
C LYS A 46 7.14 -8.39 9.78
N ASN A 47 6.18 -7.49 10.07
CA ASN A 47 6.46 -6.06 10.11
C ASN A 47 7.32 -5.70 11.33
N ASP A 48 8.60 -5.43 11.08
CA ASP A 48 9.54 -4.95 12.09
C ASP A 48 9.85 -3.45 11.99
N ARG A 49 9.51 -2.80 10.86
CA ARG A 49 10.00 -1.46 10.48
C ARG A 49 8.97 -0.36 10.49
N VAL A 50 7.69 -0.65 10.26
CA VAL A 50 6.62 0.35 10.23
C VAL A 50 5.98 0.44 11.60
N VAL A 51 5.92 1.64 12.16
CA VAL A 51 5.31 1.91 13.47
C VAL A 51 4.30 3.04 13.33
N ILE A 52 3.08 2.79 13.78
CA ILE A 52 2.01 3.77 13.90
C ILE A 52 2.01 4.26 15.35
N LYS A 53 2.26 5.56 15.54
CA LYS A 53 2.29 6.19 16.85
C LYS A 53 1.04 7.05 17.00
N THR A 54 0.11 6.59 17.82
CA THR A 54 -1.14 7.30 18.10
C THR A 54 -0.86 8.42 19.09
N LEU A 55 -1.05 9.66 18.65
CA LEU A 55 -0.86 10.85 19.49
C LEU A 55 -2.09 11.09 20.36
N LYS A 56 -3.27 10.82 19.80
CA LYS A 56 -4.52 10.95 20.52
C LYS A 56 -5.59 10.06 19.90
N PHE A 57 -6.28 9.28 20.73
CA PHE A 57 -7.45 8.50 20.35
C PHE A 57 -8.63 8.78 21.29
N PHE A 58 -9.82 8.91 20.73
CA PHE A 58 -11.05 9.02 21.49
C PHE A 58 -12.16 8.22 20.81
N ASN A 59 -12.71 7.25 21.53
CA ASN A 59 -13.84 6.45 21.06
C ASN A 59 -15.13 6.97 21.71
N PHE A 60 -16.08 7.45 20.91
CA PHE A 60 -17.32 8.03 21.42
C PHE A 60 -18.34 6.96 21.80
N ASP A 61 -18.47 5.89 21.02
CA ASP A 61 -19.54 4.90 21.18
C ASP A 61 -19.25 3.51 20.58
N GLY A 62 -17.99 3.19 20.32
CA GLY A 62 -17.56 1.94 19.69
C GLY A 62 -17.50 2.01 18.17
N ARG A 63 -18.17 2.98 17.54
CA ARG A 63 -18.22 3.12 16.08
C ARG A 63 -17.69 4.45 15.61
N ARG A 64 -18.02 5.53 16.32
CA ARG A 64 -17.50 6.86 16.03
C ARG A 64 -16.27 7.08 16.87
N TYR A 65 -15.17 7.45 16.23
CA TYR A 65 -13.95 7.80 16.93
C TYR A 65 -13.30 9.03 16.32
N TRP A 66 -12.31 9.57 17.01
CA TRP A 66 -11.41 10.61 16.53
C TRP A 66 -9.98 10.18 16.85
N GLN A 67 -9.11 10.19 15.85
CA GLN A 67 -7.73 9.75 15.96
C GLN A 67 -6.79 10.68 15.19
N LEU A 68 -5.67 10.99 15.82
CA LEU A 68 -4.51 11.60 15.20
C LEU A 68 -3.29 10.72 15.48
N ALA A 69 -2.61 10.29 14.43
CA ALA A 69 -1.43 9.45 14.52
C ALA A 69 -0.33 9.88 13.56
N THR A 70 0.89 9.44 13.84
CA THR A 70 2.06 9.61 12.98
C THR A 70 2.59 8.24 12.58
N VAL A 71 3.05 8.11 11.34
CA VAL A 71 3.56 6.86 10.79
C VAL A 71 5.06 7.00 10.60
N TRP A 72 5.78 6.00 11.07
CA TRP A 72 7.22 5.95 11.10
C TRP A 72 7.71 4.72 10.37
N TYR A 73 8.81 4.87 9.62
CA TYR A 73 9.49 3.78 8.95
C TYR A 73 10.97 3.84 9.34
N GLN A 74 11.49 2.73 9.87
CA GLN A 74 12.88 2.64 10.37
C GLN A 74 13.24 3.77 11.37
N ASN A 75 12.33 4.05 12.30
CA ASN A 75 12.46 5.12 13.30
C ASN A 75 12.58 6.54 12.71
N GLN A 76 12.16 6.75 11.46
CA GLN A 76 12.06 8.07 10.84
C GLN A 76 10.61 8.41 10.48
N PRO A 77 10.17 9.67 10.65
CA PRO A 77 8.79 10.05 10.40
C PRO A 77 8.50 10.11 8.89
N VAL A 78 7.37 9.54 8.49
CA VAL A 78 6.96 9.43 7.09
C VAL A 78 5.76 10.31 6.79
N MET A 79 4.71 10.17 7.60
CA MET A 79 3.44 10.87 7.38
C MET A 79 2.64 11.06 8.67
N VAL A 80 1.65 11.95 8.60
CA VAL A 80 0.61 12.14 9.61
C VAL A 80 -0.71 11.65 9.06
N ILE A 81 -1.51 10.94 9.87
CA ILE A 81 -2.83 10.45 9.50
C ILE A 81 -3.91 10.94 10.48
N GLN A 82 -5.11 11.12 9.94
CA GLN A 82 -6.30 11.52 10.67
C GLN A 82 -7.46 10.60 10.31
N ASN A 83 -8.22 10.22 11.32
CA ASN A 83 -9.50 9.53 11.17
C ASN A 83 -10.50 10.18 12.13
N ALA A 84 -11.70 10.47 11.64
CA ALA A 84 -12.78 10.88 12.51
C ALA A 84 -14.15 10.47 11.96
N GLY A 85 -15.11 10.31 12.86
CA GLY A 85 -16.48 9.97 12.53
C GLY A 85 -16.72 8.46 12.52
N ARG A 86 -17.76 8.02 11.82
CA ARG A 86 -18.22 6.63 11.80
C ARG A 86 -17.20 5.72 11.13
N GLU A 87 -16.76 4.71 11.86
CA GLU A 87 -15.62 3.84 11.54
C GLU A 87 -14.35 4.62 11.18
N GLY A 88 -14.24 5.89 11.60
CA GLY A 88 -13.10 6.76 11.32
C GLY A 88 -13.04 7.38 9.93
N ASP A 89 -14.09 7.23 9.11
CA ASP A 89 -14.05 7.53 7.68
C ASP A 89 -14.81 8.77 7.24
N ASP A 90 -15.61 9.41 8.11
CA ASP A 90 -16.27 10.69 7.77
C ASP A 90 -15.22 11.79 7.53
N HIS A 91 -14.03 11.66 8.14
CA HIS A 91 -12.84 12.47 7.85
C HIS A 91 -11.58 11.61 7.95
N ALA A 92 -11.21 10.99 6.83
CA ALA A 92 -9.94 10.31 6.65
C ALA A 92 -8.96 11.20 5.84
N ARG A 93 -7.79 11.49 6.38
CA ARG A 93 -6.72 12.23 5.67
C ARG A 93 -5.34 11.71 5.99
N ARG A 94 -4.45 11.81 5.02
CA ARG A 94 -3.01 11.60 5.16
C ARG A 94 -2.22 12.81 4.69
N PHE A 95 -1.08 13.06 5.33
CA PHE A 95 -0.13 14.12 5.00
C PHE A 95 1.27 13.52 4.94
N ILE A 96 1.75 13.21 3.74
CA ILE A 96 3.09 12.66 3.51
C ILE A 96 4.11 13.78 3.66
N THR A 97 5.01 13.68 4.63
CA THR A 97 6.03 14.72 4.90
C THR A 97 7.42 14.31 4.43
N ASN A 98 7.67 13.02 4.23
CA ASN A 98 8.89 12.51 3.61
C ASN A 98 8.53 11.55 2.46
N PRO A 99 8.48 12.04 1.21
CA PRO A 99 8.02 11.25 0.06
C PRO A 99 8.98 10.12 -0.31
N GLU A 100 10.28 10.25 -0.05
CA GLU A 100 11.26 9.19 -0.37
C GLU A 100 11.09 8.01 0.59
N LEU A 101 11.08 8.28 1.91
CA LEU A 101 10.81 7.23 2.90
C LEU A 101 9.42 6.63 2.73
N TYR A 102 8.44 7.41 2.29
CA TYR A 102 7.11 6.90 1.99
C TYR A 102 7.17 5.83 0.91
N ARG A 103 7.85 6.08 -0.21
CA ARG A 103 8.01 5.08 -1.29
C ARG A 103 8.75 3.85 -0.81
N GLU A 104 9.82 4.01 -0.04
CA GLU A 104 10.56 2.88 0.54
C GLU A 104 9.71 2.05 1.50
N MET A 105 8.89 2.71 2.32
CA MET A 105 7.92 2.05 3.21
C MET A 105 6.91 1.24 2.40
N ILE A 106 6.41 1.78 1.28
CA ILE A 106 5.48 1.06 0.41
C ILE A 106 6.13 -0.17 -0.19
N LEU A 107 7.34 -0.04 -0.74
CA LEU A 107 8.11 -1.17 -1.29
C LEU A 107 8.40 -2.24 -0.22
N PHE A 108 8.67 -1.82 1.01
CA PHE A 108 8.81 -2.75 2.13
C PHE A 108 7.51 -3.51 2.39
N ILE A 109 6.37 -2.84 2.47
CA ILE A 109 5.07 -3.53 2.68
C ILE A 109 4.79 -4.50 1.53
N TYR A 110 5.08 -4.11 0.28
CA TYR A 110 5.02 -5.00 -0.88
C TYR A 110 5.88 -6.25 -0.72
N SER A 111 7.08 -6.12 -0.15
CA SER A 111 8.00 -7.24 0.07
C SER A 111 7.51 -8.25 1.12
N LEU A 112 6.56 -7.85 1.97
CA LEU A 112 5.95 -8.74 2.95
C LEU A 112 4.88 -9.63 2.32
N LEU A 113 4.28 -9.22 1.21
CA LEU A 113 3.20 -9.95 0.56
C LEU A 113 3.67 -11.34 0.13
N PRO A 114 2.83 -12.37 0.30
CA PRO A 114 3.14 -13.70 -0.18
C PRO A 114 3.33 -13.64 -1.70
N LEU A 115 4.43 -14.20 -2.18
CA LEU A 115 4.66 -14.46 -3.60
C LEU A 115 3.75 -15.63 -4.03
N THR A 116 2.43 -15.47 -3.97
CA THR A 116 1.53 -16.32 -4.75
C THR A 116 1.57 -15.83 -6.19
N ILE A 117 2.71 -16.05 -6.84
CA ILE A 117 2.75 -16.13 -8.30
C ILE A 117 2.02 -17.43 -8.60
N GLN A 118 0.69 -17.35 -8.78
CA GLN A 118 0.04 -18.32 -9.64
C GLN A 118 0.77 -18.18 -10.99
N ASP A 119 1.49 -19.23 -11.36
CA ASP A 119 2.30 -19.32 -12.56
C ASP A 119 1.37 -19.32 -13.79
N THR A 120 0.73 -18.18 -14.05
CA THR A 120 -0.24 -17.98 -15.14
C THR A 120 0.39 -17.29 -16.34
N THR A 121 1.73 -17.24 -16.37
CA THR A 121 2.51 -16.67 -17.48
C THR A 121 2.43 -17.60 -18.69
N ASN A 122 1.26 -17.64 -19.32
CA ASN A 122 0.96 -18.46 -20.49
C ASN A 122 1.64 -17.92 -21.77
N ASP A 123 2.31 -16.77 -21.66
CA ASP A 123 3.01 -16.02 -22.69
C ASP A 123 4.54 -16.21 -22.63
N LEU A 124 5.05 -17.10 -21.77
CA LEU A 124 6.45 -17.49 -21.80
C LEU A 124 6.76 -18.31 -23.06
N ILE A 125 7.68 -17.80 -23.87
CA ILE A 125 8.21 -18.48 -25.05
C ILE A 125 9.73 -18.60 -24.95
N ASP A 126 10.28 -19.69 -25.49
CA ASP A 126 11.72 -19.82 -25.66
C ASP A 126 12.15 -18.98 -26.88
N PRO A 127 13.09 -18.01 -26.74
CA PRO A 127 13.51 -17.15 -27.84
C PRO A 127 14.25 -17.89 -28.97
N THR A 128 14.63 -19.15 -28.74
CA THR A 128 15.31 -20.00 -29.72
C THR A 128 14.37 -20.93 -30.48
N VAL A 129 13.13 -21.08 -30.01
CA VAL A 129 12.12 -21.93 -30.64
C VAL A 129 11.29 -21.11 -31.62
N ASP A 130 11.12 -21.63 -32.84
CA ASP A 130 10.27 -20.98 -33.83
C ASP A 130 8.82 -20.92 -33.35
N ASN A 131 8.27 -19.71 -33.31
CA ASN A 131 6.88 -19.45 -32.94
C ASN A 131 6.24 -18.54 -34.01
N PRO A 132 5.48 -19.12 -34.96
CA PRO A 132 4.83 -18.37 -36.03
C PRO A 132 3.89 -17.26 -35.54
N ALA A 133 3.32 -17.36 -34.34
CA ALA A 133 2.43 -16.34 -33.79
C ALA A 133 3.16 -15.01 -33.53
N LEU A 134 4.49 -15.01 -33.40
CA LEU A 134 5.31 -13.79 -33.27
C LEU A 134 5.33 -12.95 -34.54
N THR A 135 5.20 -13.59 -35.70
CA THR A 135 5.37 -12.93 -37.01
C THR A 135 4.11 -13.00 -37.86
N SER A 136 3.13 -13.84 -37.50
CA SER A 136 1.89 -14.02 -38.24
C SER A 136 0.69 -13.86 -37.31
N PHE A 137 0.00 -12.73 -37.43
CA PHE A 137 -1.18 -12.39 -36.63
C PHE A 137 -2.10 -11.46 -37.43
N TYR A 138 -3.39 -11.48 -37.10
CA TYR A 138 -4.42 -10.64 -37.75
C TYR A 138 -4.41 -10.73 -39.29
N HIS A 139 -4.34 -11.96 -39.81
CA HIS A 139 -4.29 -12.26 -41.26
C HIS A 139 -3.12 -11.65 -42.03
N ASN A 140 -2.09 -11.15 -41.33
CA ASN A 140 -0.88 -10.59 -41.93
C ASN A 140 0.35 -11.33 -41.42
N THR A 141 1.45 -11.22 -42.17
CA THR A 141 2.76 -11.75 -41.79
C THR A 141 3.79 -10.62 -41.87
N LEU A 142 4.78 -10.62 -40.97
CA LEU A 142 5.82 -9.60 -40.87
C LEU A 142 6.53 -9.31 -42.21
N THR A 143 6.76 -10.35 -43.01
CA THR A 143 7.42 -10.28 -44.32
C THR A 143 6.44 -10.13 -45.49
N GLY A 144 5.14 -10.05 -45.22
CA GLY A 144 4.08 -9.89 -46.20
C GLY A 144 3.83 -8.44 -46.60
N HIS A 145 2.86 -8.24 -47.49
CA HIS A 145 2.40 -6.91 -47.91
C HIS A 145 1.18 -6.49 -47.08
N PHE A 146 1.23 -5.30 -46.48
CA PHE A 146 0.10 -4.73 -45.74
C PHE A 146 -0.75 -3.86 -46.67
N GLU A 147 -2.04 -4.17 -46.78
CA GLU A 147 -3.00 -3.29 -47.47
C GLU A 147 -3.53 -2.23 -46.49
N ARG A 148 -3.57 -0.97 -46.93
CA ARG A 148 -4.25 0.11 -46.21
C ARG A 148 -5.68 0.19 -46.72
N PHE A 149 -6.65 0.10 -45.81
CA PHE A 149 -8.04 0.50 -46.07
C PHE A 149 -8.19 2.01 -45.92
#